data_AF-A0A3M7IPU8-F1
#
_entry.id   AF-A0A3M7IPU8-F1
#
_cell.length_a   1.000
_cell.length_b   1.000
_cell.length_c   1.000
_cell.angle_alpha   90.00
_cell.angle_beta   90.00
_cell.angle_gamma   90.00
#
_symmetry.space_group_name_H-M   'P 1'
#
loop_
_entity.id
_entity.type
_entity.pdbx_description
1 polymer ?
#
loop_
_entity_poly.entity_id
_entity_poly.type
_entity_poly.pdbx_seq_one_letter_code
_entity_poly.pdbx_strand_id
1 'polypeptide(L)'
;MPSVSSALALALALGQTAVQGSPVAPMVTPPPNPADVQKRADSCTFSGSNGASSASASQGSCSTIVLSDIAVPSGETLKLNDLEDGTHVIFEGTTTFGYEEWDGPLIRIAGTDITVTGAEGNVIDGDGSRWWDGEGTNGGVDKPKFFYAHKLHGDSIIKGLNIKNTPVQAISVNDATGLTIQDVTIDNTDGDDNGGHNTDCYDVSESDSITIKGAVCKNQDDCLAINSGSNIAFTGGQCTGGHGISIGSVGGRDNNTVAGVNIENSSVEDSTNGIRIKTISGEEGSVSGITYKDVTMSGITKYGIKFEQDYENGSPTGTPTDGVPITDVTLDGVTGSVTDDAERVYILCAACSDWTWSGVDITGGEASDDCEGVPDGASC
;
A
#
# COMPACT_ATOMS: atom_id res chain seq x y z
N MET A 1 -14.50 -4.76 -98.40
CA MET A 1 -13.23 -4.48 -99.09
C MET A 1 -12.87 -3.02 -98.86
N PRO A 2 -11.59 -2.65 -98.68
CA PRO A 2 -10.52 -3.44 -98.05
C PRO A 2 -10.83 -3.56 -96.53
N SER A 3 -9.99 -3.43 -95.49
CA SER A 3 -8.52 -3.49 -95.28
C SER A 3 -8.25 -4.04 -93.86
N VAL A 4 -6.97 -4.32 -93.54
CA VAL A 4 -6.45 -4.58 -92.18
C VAL A 4 -5.29 -3.60 -91.94
N SER A 5 -5.08 -3.14 -90.69
CA SER A 5 -3.73 -2.77 -90.22
C SER A 5 -3.62 -2.79 -88.69
N SER A 6 -2.44 -3.20 -88.23
CA SER A 6 -2.10 -3.59 -86.85
C SER A 6 -1.88 -2.42 -85.88
N ALA A 7 -2.02 -2.72 -84.58
CA ALA A 7 -1.07 -2.25 -83.57
C ALA A 7 -0.89 -3.33 -82.49
N LEU A 8 0.35 -3.48 -82.01
CA LEU A 8 0.81 -4.57 -81.14
C LEU A 8 0.97 -4.07 -79.70
N ALA A 9 0.47 -4.80 -78.70
CA ALA A 9 0.74 -4.53 -77.28
C ALA A 9 1.17 -5.83 -76.58
N LEU A 10 2.46 -5.91 -76.26
CA LEU A 10 3.10 -7.06 -75.65
C LEU A 10 3.14 -6.88 -74.12
N ALA A 11 2.29 -7.59 -73.37
CA ALA A 11 2.31 -7.55 -71.91
C ALA A 11 3.25 -8.63 -71.36
N LEU A 12 4.40 -8.23 -70.79
CA LEU A 12 5.26 -9.14 -70.04
C LEU A 12 4.66 -9.40 -68.65
N ALA A 13 4.28 -10.65 -68.38
CA ALA A 13 3.96 -11.10 -67.03
C ALA A 13 5.25 -11.53 -66.31
N LEU A 14 5.71 -10.72 -65.35
CA LEU A 14 6.78 -11.09 -64.43
C LEU A 14 6.20 -11.92 -63.28
N GLY A 15 6.41 -13.24 -63.33
CA GLY A 15 6.07 -14.13 -62.22
C GLY A 15 7.04 -13.97 -61.05
N GLN A 16 6.56 -13.45 -59.92
CA GLN A 16 7.31 -13.50 -58.66
C GLN A 16 7.08 -14.86 -57.98
N THR A 17 8.16 -15.62 -57.81
CA THR A 17 8.14 -16.86 -57.01
C THR A 17 8.21 -16.51 -55.52
N ALA A 18 7.09 -16.62 -54.81
CA ALA A 18 7.09 -16.51 -53.35
C ALA A 18 7.84 -17.71 -52.74
N VAL A 19 8.95 -17.45 -52.05
CA VAL A 19 9.65 -18.46 -51.25
C VAL A 19 8.89 -18.61 -49.94
N GLN A 20 8.13 -19.70 -49.80
CA GLN A 20 7.56 -20.07 -48.50
C GLN A 20 8.69 -20.55 -47.58
N GLY A 21 9.02 -19.76 -46.56
CA GLY A 21 9.81 -20.24 -45.43
C GLY A 21 8.98 -21.22 -44.60
N SER A 22 9.54 -22.38 -44.30
CA SER A 22 8.89 -23.35 -43.41
C SER A 22 8.67 -22.75 -42.02
N PRO A 23 7.53 -23.03 -41.35
CA PRO A 23 7.31 -22.59 -39.98
C PRO A 23 8.38 -23.19 -39.06
N VAL A 24 9.00 -22.36 -38.23
CA VAL A 24 9.90 -22.82 -37.16
C VAL A 24 9.05 -23.60 -36.16
N ALA A 25 9.43 -24.86 -35.89
CA ALA A 25 8.73 -25.67 -34.90
C ALA A 25 8.84 -25.00 -33.52
N PRO A 26 7.76 -25.01 -32.69
CA PRO A 26 7.83 -24.47 -31.35
C PRO A 26 8.93 -25.17 -30.56
N MET A 27 9.78 -24.39 -29.88
CA MET A 27 10.77 -24.95 -28.97
C MET A 27 10.04 -25.69 -27.85
N VAL A 28 10.23 -27.00 -27.79
CA VAL A 28 9.76 -27.81 -26.67
C VAL A 28 10.58 -27.39 -25.46
N THR A 29 9.96 -26.69 -24.50
CA THR A 29 10.57 -26.43 -23.20
C THR A 29 10.95 -27.77 -22.56
N PRO A 30 12.16 -27.91 -22.01
CA PRO A 30 12.53 -29.12 -21.29
C PRO A 30 11.52 -29.40 -20.16
N PRO A 31 11.17 -30.67 -19.90
CA PRO A 31 10.39 -30.99 -18.71
C PRO A 31 11.15 -30.51 -17.46
N PRO A 32 10.45 -30.02 -16.43
CA PRO A 32 11.11 -29.53 -15.21
C PRO A 32 11.96 -30.63 -14.58
N ASN A 33 13.12 -30.23 -14.05
CA ASN A 33 14.06 -31.13 -13.41
C ASN A 33 13.36 -31.85 -12.24
N PRO A 34 13.42 -33.19 -12.14
CA PRO A 34 12.77 -33.92 -11.05
C PRO A 34 13.16 -33.45 -9.65
N ALA A 35 14.37 -32.91 -9.45
CA ALA A 35 14.77 -32.31 -8.17
C ALA A 35 13.95 -31.05 -7.83
N ASP A 36 13.70 -30.18 -8.81
CA ASP A 36 12.92 -28.95 -8.66
C ASP A 36 11.42 -29.28 -8.47
N VAL A 37 10.95 -30.38 -9.05
CA VAL A 37 9.59 -30.92 -8.83
C VAL A 37 9.44 -31.52 -7.44
N GLN A 38 10.50 -32.14 -6.89
CA GLN A 38 10.47 -32.73 -5.56
C GLN A 38 10.56 -31.66 -4.47
N LYS A 39 11.39 -30.63 -4.65
CA LYS A 39 11.49 -29.46 -3.77
C LYS A 39 10.15 -28.68 -3.65
N ARG A 40 9.29 -28.76 -4.68
CA ARG A 40 7.93 -28.19 -4.71
C ARG A 40 6.86 -28.99 -3.95
N ALA A 41 7.20 -30.15 -3.39
CA ALA A 41 6.26 -31.02 -2.68
C ALA A 41 6.40 -30.96 -1.14
N ASP A 42 7.42 -30.29 -0.63
CA ASP A 42 7.76 -30.28 0.80
C ASP A 42 7.01 -29.16 1.53
N SER A 43 5.86 -29.54 2.09
CA SER A 43 5.09 -28.73 3.03
C SER A 43 5.58 -28.95 4.47
N CYS A 44 5.86 -27.86 5.16
CA CYS A 44 6.39 -27.83 6.52
C CYS A 44 5.40 -27.14 7.45
N THR A 45 5.09 -27.74 8.60
CA THR A 45 4.27 -27.10 9.65
C THR A 45 5.14 -26.81 10.87
N PHE A 46 5.09 -25.56 11.33
CA PHE A 46 5.77 -25.08 12.54
C PHE A 46 4.73 -24.54 13.52
N SER A 47 4.92 -24.80 14.81
CA SER A 47 3.93 -24.43 15.83
C SER A 47 4.52 -24.18 17.22
N GLY A 48 3.76 -23.48 18.07
CA GLY A 48 4.11 -23.19 19.45
C GLY A 48 5.35 -22.30 19.61
N SER A 49 5.96 -22.35 20.80
CA SER A 49 7.05 -21.44 21.21
C SER A 49 8.35 -21.58 20.42
N ASN A 50 8.58 -22.73 19.78
CA ASN A 50 9.78 -22.98 18.98
C ASN A 50 9.49 -22.86 17.48
N GLY A 51 8.24 -22.57 17.09
CA GLY A 51 7.83 -22.57 15.70
C GLY A 51 8.53 -21.48 14.88
N ALA A 52 8.66 -20.27 15.42
CA ALA A 52 9.31 -19.15 14.74
C ALA A 52 10.79 -19.44 14.40
N SER A 53 11.56 -19.93 15.37
CA SER A 53 12.97 -20.29 15.17
C SER A 53 13.14 -21.49 14.24
N SER A 54 12.23 -22.47 14.32
CA SER A 54 12.25 -23.66 13.45
C SER A 54 11.91 -23.32 11.99
N ALA A 55 10.92 -22.44 11.79
CA ALA A 55 10.54 -21.92 10.47
C ALA A 55 11.69 -21.13 9.85
N SER A 56 12.27 -20.18 10.60
CA SER A 56 13.39 -19.37 10.11
C SER A 56 14.63 -20.21 9.75
N ALA A 57 14.93 -21.27 10.52
CA ALA A 57 16.03 -22.19 10.22
C ALA A 57 15.78 -23.11 9.01
N SER A 58 14.52 -23.33 8.64
CA SER A 58 14.12 -24.33 7.63
C SER A 58 13.50 -23.74 6.36
N GLN A 59 13.30 -22.41 6.31
CA GLN A 59 12.52 -21.72 5.27
C GLN A 59 12.94 -22.03 3.83
N GLY A 60 14.24 -22.14 3.53
CA GLY A 60 14.76 -22.49 2.19
C GLY A 60 14.62 -23.98 1.80
N SER A 61 13.96 -24.80 2.63
CA SER A 61 13.67 -26.22 2.35
C SER A 61 12.19 -26.53 2.16
N CYS A 62 11.31 -25.53 2.28
CA CYS A 62 9.86 -25.71 2.31
C CYS A 62 9.20 -24.88 1.19
N SER A 63 8.50 -25.55 0.27
CA SER A 63 7.69 -24.85 -0.74
C SER A 63 6.37 -24.33 -0.17
N THR A 64 5.91 -24.92 0.93
CA THR A 64 4.77 -24.43 1.71
C THR A 64 5.14 -24.43 3.20
N ILE A 65 4.90 -23.31 3.87
CA ILE A 65 5.20 -23.09 5.28
C ILE A 65 3.89 -22.79 6.01
N VAL A 66 3.42 -23.71 6.84
CA VAL A 66 2.25 -23.52 7.70
C VAL A 66 2.74 -23.10 9.09
N LEU A 67 2.27 -21.95 9.55
CA LEU A 67 2.54 -21.32 10.84
C LEU A 67 1.29 -21.49 11.72
N SER A 68 1.22 -22.59 12.46
CA SER A 68 0.05 -22.96 13.27
C SER A 68 0.30 -22.59 14.74
N ASP A 69 -0.51 -21.68 15.29
CA ASP A 69 -0.43 -21.27 16.71
C ASP A 69 1.02 -20.93 17.16
N ILE A 70 1.71 -20.11 16.37
CA ILE A 70 3.07 -19.65 16.66
C ILE A 70 3.06 -18.71 17.86
N ALA A 71 3.91 -18.97 18.85
CA ALA A 71 4.26 -18.01 19.88
C ALA A 71 5.70 -17.54 19.63
N VAL A 72 5.86 -16.33 19.07
CA VAL A 72 7.17 -15.71 18.82
C VAL A 72 7.74 -15.27 20.17
N PRO A 73 9.01 -15.59 20.50
CA PRO A 73 9.63 -15.13 21.74
C PRO A 73 9.70 -13.60 21.88
N SER A 74 9.84 -13.11 23.10
CA SER A 74 10.06 -11.69 23.41
C SER A 74 11.35 -11.18 22.77
N GLY A 75 11.29 -10.03 22.09
CA GLY A 75 12.46 -9.43 21.43
C GLY A 75 12.94 -10.17 20.17
N GLU A 76 12.15 -11.11 19.63
CA GLU A 76 12.49 -11.85 18.40
C GLU A 76 11.53 -11.54 17.24
N THR A 77 12.07 -11.56 16.02
CA THR A 77 11.29 -11.46 14.77
C THR A 77 10.92 -12.85 14.26
N LEU A 78 9.65 -13.05 13.87
CA LEU A 78 9.28 -14.14 12.95
C LEU A 78 9.87 -13.84 11.57
N LYS A 79 11.05 -14.40 11.32
CA LYS A 79 11.96 -14.01 10.24
C LYS A 79 11.91 -15.00 9.06
N LEU A 80 11.23 -14.60 7.98
CA LEU A 80 11.01 -15.36 6.74
C LEU A 80 11.47 -14.57 5.50
N ASN A 81 12.73 -14.12 5.49
CA ASN A 81 13.31 -13.28 4.42
C ASN A 81 14.31 -14.01 3.50
N ASP A 82 14.49 -15.31 3.69
CA ASP A 82 15.42 -16.17 2.94
C ASP A 82 14.62 -17.33 2.31
N LEU A 83 13.40 -17.02 1.85
CA LEU A 83 12.48 -17.93 1.18
C LEU A 83 12.97 -18.26 -0.24
N GLU A 84 12.58 -19.43 -0.75
CA GLU A 84 12.76 -19.77 -2.16
C GLU A 84 11.65 -19.12 -2.99
N ASP A 85 11.95 -18.79 -4.25
CA ASP A 85 10.97 -18.13 -5.14
C ASP A 85 9.70 -18.98 -5.30
N GLY A 86 8.54 -18.35 -5.13
CA GLY A 86 7.23 -19.02 -5.20
C GLY A 86 6.81 -19.78 -3.93
N THR A 87 7.49 -19.62 -2.79
CA THR A 87 7.05 -20.23 -1.52
C THR A 87 5.70 -19.68 -1.04
N HIS A 88 4.86 -20.57 -0.51
CA HIS A 88 3.55 -20.25 0.08
C HIS A 88 3.60 -20.31 1.61
N VAL A 89 3.48 -19.18 2.30
CA VAL A 89 3.34 -19.07 3.75
C VAL A 89 1.86 -19.00 4.15
N ILE A 90 1.44 -19.79 5.14
CA ILE A 90 0.07 -19.89 5.63
C ILE A 90 0.06 -19.63 7.14
N PHE A 91 -0.67 -18.60 7.61
CA PHE A 91 -0.94 -18.38 9.03
C PHE A 91 -2.20 -19.15 9.44
N GLU A 92 -2.12 -19.98 10.48
CA GLU A 92 -3.19 -20.81 11.01
C GLU A 92 -3.30 -20.67 12.54
N GLY A 93 -4.53 -20.68 13.06
CA GLY A 93 -4.76 -20.44 14.49
C GLY A 93 -4.38 -19.02 14.91
N THR A 94 -3.86 -18.85 16.13
CA THR A 94 -3.46 -17.54 16.66
C THR A 94 -1.94 -17.41 16.75
N THR A 95 -1.35 -16.51 15.96
CA THR A 95 0.04 -16.09 16.13
C THR A 95 0.13 -14.99 17.20
N THR A 96 1.08 -15.13 18.12
CA THR A 96 1.28 -14.22 19.27
C THR A 96 2.75 -13.89 19.47
N PHE A 97 3.04 -12.82 20.23
CA PHE A 97 4.40 -12.32 20.47
C PHE A 97 4.66 -12.08 21.96
N GLY A 98 5.86 -12.45 22.43
CA GLY A 98 6.35 -12.08 23.75
C GLY A 98 6.54 -10.57 23.89
N TYR A 99 6.33 -10.05 25.10
CA TYR A 99 6.55 -8.63 25.41
C TYR A 99 8.05 -8.33 25.59
N GLU A 100 8.51 -7.26 24.95
CA GLU A 100 9.83 -6.63 25.09
C GLU A 100 9.68 -5.17 24.62
N GLU A 101 10.43 -4.23 25.19
CA GLU A 101 10.50 -2.84 24.71
C GLU A 101 11.64 -2.73 23.67
N TRP A 102 11.28 -2.68 22.38
CA TRP A 102 12.23 -2.71 21.24
C TRP A 102 11.57 -2.24 19.93
N ASP A 103 12.36 -1.87 18.93
CA ASP A 103 11.88 -1.33 17.64
C ASP A 103 11.22 -2.35 16.69
N GLY A 104 11.39 -3.66 16.93
CA GLY A 104 10.90 -4.72 16.04
C GLY A 104 11.78 -4.95 14.79
N PRO A 105 11.22 -5.49 13.68
CA PRO A 105 9.81 -5.84 13.50
C PRO A 105 9.42 -7.16 14.17
N LEU A 106 8.13 -7.35 14.46
CA LEU A 106 7.59 -8.63 14.95
C LEU A 106 7.55 -9.72 13.87
N ILE A 107 7.21 -9.35 12.62
CA ILE A 107 7.22 -10.24 11.44
C ILE A 107 8.05 -9.59 10.33
N ARG A 108 8.85 -10.38 9.62
CA ARG A 108 9.50 -9.96 8.37
C ARG A 108 9.38 -11.04 7.31
N ILE A 109 8.80 -10.71 6.15
CA ILE A 109 8.72 -11.61 4.98
C ILE A 109 9.31 -10.90 3.75
N ALA A 110 10.16 -11.61 2.99
CA ALA A 110 10.80 -11.13 1.77
C ALA A 110 11.04 -12.28 0.77
N GLY A 111 11.13 -11.96 -0.52
CA GLY A 111 11.40 -12.92 -1.61
C GLY A 111 10.68 -12.57 -2.92
N THR A 112 10.78 -13.45 -3.91
CA THR A 112 10.09 -13.30 -5.21
C THR A 112 8.90 -14.26 -5.32
N ASP A 113 7.80 -13.79 -5.92
CA ASP A 113 6.56 -14.57 -6.16
C ASP A 113 5.98 -15.23 -4.89
N ILE A 114 6.23 -14.63 -3.71
CA ILE A 114 5.86 -15.20 -2.41
C ILE A 114 4.36 -15.02 -2.19
N THR A 115 3.68 -16.12 -1.86
CA THR A 115 2.27 -16.11 -1.46
C THR A 115 2.18 -16.18 0.06
N VAL A 116 1.51 -15.23 0.71
CA VAL A 116 1.23 -15.22 2.15
C VAL A 116 -0.28 -15.20 2.35
N THR A 117 -0.84 -16.18 3.06
CA THR A 117 -2.29 -16.27 3.28
C THR A 117 -2.67 -16.55 4.71
N GLY A 118 -3.81 -16.04 5.15
CA GLY A 118 -4.47 -16.49 6.37
C GLY A 118 -5.42 -17.66 6.12
N ALA A 119 -5.36 -18.69 6.97
CA ALA A 119 -6.36 -19.77 7.00
C ALA A 119 -7.69 -19.28 7.60
N GLU A 120 -8.75 -20.09 7.50
CA GLU A 120 -10.05 -19.77 8.14
C GLU A 120 -9.87 -19.63 9.66
N GLY A 121 -10.30 -18.51 10.22
CA GLY A 121 -10.14 -18.21 11.66
C GLY A 121 -8.71 -17.82 12.09
N ASN A 122 -7.77 -17.57 11.16
CA ASN A 122 -6.46 -17.03 11.53
C ASN A 122 -6.58 -15.70 12.27
N VAL A 123 -5.71 -15.49 13.26
CA VAL A 123 -5.47 -14.19 13.90
C VAL A 123 -3.96 -14.02 14.12
N ILE A 124 -3.44 -12.83 13.84
CA ILE A 124 -2.10 -12.42 14.23
C ILE A 124 -2.27 -11.33 15.29
N ASP A 125 -2.25 -11.71 16.56
CA ASP A 125 -2.55 -10.83 17.69
C ASP A 125 -1.25 -10.25 18.26
N GLY A 126 -1.08 -8.94 18.09
CA GLY A 126 0.04 -8.20 18.66
C GLY A 126 -0.09 -8.01 20.17
N ASP A 127 -1.30 -8.07 20.73
CA ASP A 127 -1.62 -7.64 22.10
C ASP A 127 -0.92 -6.31 22.45
N GLY A 128 -1.11 -5.32 21.58
CA GLY A 128 -0.50 -3.99 21.61
C GLY A 128 -0.79 -3.20 22.89
N SER A 129 -1.86 -3.54 23.61
CA SER A 129 -2.25 -2.97 24.91
C SER A 129 -1.15 -3.01 25.97
N ARG A 130 -0.16 -3.90 25.79
CA ARG A 130 1.02 -4.01 26.65
C ARG A 130 2.04 -2.87 26.47
N TRP A 131 2.02 -2.19 25.31
CA TRP A 131 2.90 -1.05 24.97
C TRP A 131 2.16 0.28 24.87
N TRP A 132 0.85 0.28 24.64
CA TRP A 132 0.07 1.50 24.44
C TRP A 132 0.12 2.42 25.67
N ASP A 133 0.66 3.62 25.45
CA ASP A 133 0.92 4.65 26.46
C ASP A 133 0.39 6.04 26.05
N GLY A 134 -0.27 6.13 24.89
CA GLY A 134 -0.73 7.39 24.29
C GLY A 134 0.35 8.20 23.56
N GLU A 135 1.62 7.79 23.58
CA GLU A 135 2.72 8.51 22.90
C GLU A 135 3.15 7.83 21.60
N GLY A 136 2.82 6.55 21.38
CA GLY A 136 3.04 5.85 20.11
C GLY A 136 4.51 5.80 19.73
N THR A 137 4.87 6.26 18.53
CA THR A 137 6.27 6.42 18.09
C THR A 137 6.85 7.81 18.37
N ASN A 138 6.13 8.71 19.04
CA ASN A 138 6.60 10.06 19.38
C ASN A 138 7.27 10.15 20.76
N GLY A 139 7.17 9.10 21.58
CA GLY A 139 7.68 9.06 22.95
C GLY A 139 7.36 7.75 23.67
N GLY A 140 7.44 7.79 25.00
CA GLY A 140 7.07 6.69 25.88
C GLY A 140 8.08 5.53 25.90
N VAL A 141 7.57 4.29 25.92
CA VAL A 141 8.39 3.08 25.79
C VAL A 141 8.70 2.76 24.32
N ASP A 142 9.77 2.01 24.05
CA ASP A 142 10.08 1.51 22.70
C ASP A 142 9.03 0.45 22.28
N LYS A 143 8.45 0.61 21.08
CA LYS A 143 7.32 -0.19 20.60
C LYS A 143 7.63 -0.85 19.27
N PRO A 144 7.46 -2.18 19.12
CA PRO A 144 7.92 -2.86 17.93
C PRO A 144 6.99 -2.64 16.75
N LYS A 145 7.57 -2.25 15.60
CA LYS A 145 6.87 -2.28 14.31
C LYS A 145 6.34 -3.68 14.04
N PHE A 146 5.17 -3.81 13.43
CA PHE A 146 4.50 -5.10 13.37
C PHE A 146 4.99 -6.00 12.20
N PHE A 147 4.63 -5.69 10.96
CA PHE A 147 4.93 -6.52 9.78
C PHE A 147 5.75 -5.77 8.74
N TYR A 148 6.97 -6.25 8.45
CA TYR A 148 7.80 -5.78 7.34
C TYR A 148 7.55 -6.64 6.10
N ALA A 149 6.77 -6.09 5.17
CA ALA A 149 6.54 -6.58 3.81
C ALA A 149 7.61 -5.97 2.87
N HIS A 150 8.89 -6.16 3.25
CA HIS A 150 10.03 -5.52 2.61
C HIS A 150 10.68 -6.46 1.60
N LYS A 151 11.08 -5.96 0.42
CA LYS A 151 11.73 -6.80 -0.62
C LYS A 151 10.86 -7.99 -1.04
N LEU A 152 9.56 -7.72 -1.21
CA LEU A 152 8.62 -8.61 -1.87
C LEU A 152 8.49 -8.18 -3.33
N HIS A 153 8.92 -9.05 -4.23
CA HIS A 153 9.05 -8.77 -5.66
C HIS A 153 8.25 -9.77 -6.51
N GLY A 154 8.09 -9.47 -7.81
CA GLY A 154 7.36 -10.32 -8.74
C GLY A 154 5.86 -10.32 -8.46
N ASP A 155 5.19 -11.43 -8.70
CA ASP A 155 3.74 -11.59 -8.46
C ASP A 155 3.43 -11.95 -7.00
N SER A 156 4.17 -11.36 -6.04
CA SER A 156 4.00 -11.61 -4.60
C SER A 156 2.62 -11.14 -4.10
N ILE A 157 2.02 -11.89 -3.18
CA ILE A 157 0.69 -11.59 -2.63
C ILE A 157 0.62 -11.82 -1.12
N ILE A 158 0.01 -10.88 -0.39
CA ILE A 158 -0.42 -11.03 1.01
C ILE A 158 -1.95 -11.02 1.01
N LYS A 159 -2.61 -12.05 1.57
CA LYS A 159 -4.07 -12.17 1.50
C LYS A 159 -4.76 -12.73 2.75
N GLY A 160 -5.87 -12.12 3.15
CA GLY A 160 -6.79 -12.71 4.14
C GLY A 160 -6.22 -12.82 5.56
N LEU A 161 -5.23 -12.00 5.89
CA LEU A 161 -4.69 -11.92 7.25
C LEU A 161 -5.65 -11.11 8.14
N ASN A 162 -5.90 -11.59 9.35
CA ASN A 162 -6.57 -10.80 10.38
C ASN A 162 -5.54 -10.39 11.44
N ILE A 163 -5.09 -9.15 11.37
CA ILE A 163 -4.15 -8.53 12.31
C ILE A 163 -4.96 -7.85 13.40
N LYS A 164 -4.57 -8.06 14.67
CA LYS A 164 -5.23 -7.45 15.83
C LYS A 164 -4.22 -6.76 16.74
N ASN A 165 -4.60 -5.61 17.27
CA ASN A 165 -3.89 -4.86 18.31
C ASN A 165 -2.37 -4.76 18.07
N THR A 166 -1.97 -4.07 17.00
CA THR A 166 -0.54 -3.81 16.73
C THR A 166 0.01 -2.81 17.76
N PRO A 167 1.26 -2.99 18.26
CA PRO A 167 1.84 -2.06 19.23
C PRO A 167 1.95 -0.62 18.70
N VAL A 168 2.36 -0.50 17.43
CA VAL A 168 2.38 0.73 16.61
C VAL A 168 1.99 0.34 15.17
N GLN A 169 2.68 0.84 14.13
CA GLN A 169 2.35 0.61 12.72
C GLN A 169 2.29 -0.86 12.32
N ALA A 170 1.28 -1.19 11.51
CA ALA A 170 0.87 -2.55 11.15
C ALA A 170 1.68 -3.12 9.98
N ILE A 171 1.49 -2.63 8.75
CA ILE A 171 2.18 -3.17 7.56
C ILE A 171 3.06 -2.09 6.93
N SER A 172 4.38 -2.28 7.04
CA SER A 172 5.37 -1.49 6.33
C SER A 172 5.74 -2.17 5.01
N VAL A 173 5.49 -1.48 3.90
CA VAL A 173 5.87 -1.84 2.53
C VAL A 173 7.05 -0.96 2.11
N ASN A 174 8.19 -1.58 1.85
CA ASN A 174 9.43 -0.90 1.47
C ASN A 174 10.24 -1.76 0.48
N ASP A 175 10.84 -1.12 -0.53
CA ASP A 175 11.61 -1.80 -1.58
C ASP A 175 10.83 -2.99 -2.18
N ALA A 176 9.53 -2.80 -2.44
CA ALA A 176 8.63 -3.82 -2.97
C ALA A 176 8.26 -3.54 -4.43
N THR A 177 7.98 -4.59 -5.22
CA THR A 177 7.60 -4.43 -6.63
C THR A 177 6.61 -5.50 -7.08
N GLY A 178 5.42 -5.08 -7.53
CA GLY A 178 4.36 -6.00 -7.97
C GLY A 178 3.52 -6.62 -6.84
N LEU A 179 3.78 -6.23 -5.58
CA LEU A 179 3.09 -6.76 -4.41
C LEU A 179 1.59 -6.42 -4.41
N THR A 180 0.76 -7.46 -4.33
CA THR A 180 -0.67 -7.34 -4.03
C THR A 180 -0.96 -7.62 -2.56
N ILE A 181 -1.62 -6.70 -1.86
CA ILE A 181 -2.20 -6.92 -0.52
C ILE A 181 -3.72 -6.97 -0.68
N GLN A 182 -4.37 -8.06 -0.28
CA GLN A 182 -5.77 -8.33 -0.60
C GLN A 182 -6.56 -8.82 0.62
N ASP A 183 -7.76 -8.26 0.84
CA ASP A 183 -8.74 -8.75 1.82
C ASP A 183 -8.14 -8.86 3.25
N VAL A 184 -7.22 -7.96 3.61
CA VAL A 184 -6.56 -7.92 4.94
C VAL A 184 -7.36 -7.05 5.90
N THR A 185 -7.59 -7.56 7.10
CA THR A 185 -8.21 -6.83 8.21
C THR A 185 -7.15 -6.46 9.23
N ILE A 186 -7.08 -5.19 9.62
CA ILE A 186 -6.29 -4.66 10.74
C ILE A 186 -7.30 -4.06 11.71
N ASP A 187 -7.45 -4.69 12.88
CA ASP A 187 -8.38 -4.26 13.93
C ASP A 187 -7.59 -3.84 15.18
N ASN A 188 -7.41 -2.53 15.31
CA ASN A 188 -6.82 -1.88 16.48
C ASN A 188 -7.86 -1.07 17.27
N THR A 189 -9.16 -1.35 17.16
CA THR A 189 -10.21 -0.59 17.87
C THR A 189 -10.04 -0.62 19.40
N ASP A 190 -9.44 -1.68 19.97
CA ASP A 190 -9.10 -1.69 21.40
C ASP A 190 -8.16 -0.50 21.77
N GLY A 191 -7.41 0.06 20.83
CA GLY A 191 -6.51 1.20 21.02
C GLY A 191 -7.21 2.52 21.32
N ASP A 192 -8.46 2.70 20.86
CA ASP A 192 -9.22 3.96 21.02
C ASP A 192 -9.42 4.32 22.51
N ASP A 193 -9.76 3.31 23.33
CA ASP A 193 -9.96 3.44 24.77
C ASP A 193 -8.70 3.13 25.61
N ASN A 194 -7.63 2.60 25.01
CA ASN A 194 -6.44 2.10 25.72
C ASN A 194 -5.12 2.76 25.30
N GLY A 195 -5.15 3.90 24.59
CA GLY A 195 -3.97 4.71 24.30
C GLY A 195 -3.13 4.23 23.11
N GLY A 196 -3.75 3.56 22.13
CA GLY A 196 -3.14 3.28 20.84
C GLY A 196 -2.84 4.58 20.10
N HIS A 197 -1.64 4.71 19.54
CA HIS A 197 -1.19 5.90 18.81
C HIS A 197 -0.11 5.51 17.80
N ASN A 198 -0.08 6.17 16.63
CA ASN A 198 0.77 5.78 15.50
C ASN A 198 0.59 4.29 15.09
N THR A 199 -0.66 3.86 15.01
CA THR A 199 -1.09 2.51 14.63
C THR A 199 -1.44 2.43 13.14
N ASP A 200 -0.65 3.09 12.29
CA ASP A 200 -0.85 3.21 10.84
C ASP A 200 -1.07 1.82 10.19
N CYS A 201 -2.07 1.69 9.32
CA CYS A 201 -2.41 0.39 8.73
C CYS A 201 -1.45 -0.03 7.61
N TYR A 202 -1.16 0.88 6.66
CA TYR A 202 -0.27 0.64 5.52
C TYR A 202 0.69 1.81 5.31
N ASP A 203 1.95 1.64 5.70
CA ASP A 203 3.05 2.54 5.35
C ASP A 203 3.68 2.09 4.04
N VAL A 204 3.64 2.92 3.00
CA VAL A 204 4.30 2.63 1.71
C VAL A 204 5.47 3.59 1.48
N SER A 205 6.61 3.03 1.11
CA SER A 205 7.85 3.76 0.80
C SER A 205 8.63 3.02 -0.28
N GLU A 206 9.39 3.73 -1.11
CA GLU A 206 10.41 3.15 -2.02
C GLU A 206 9.92 1.95 -2.88
N SER A 207 8.64 1.92 -3.23
CA SER A 207 7.99 0.75 -3.82
C SER A 207 7.29 1.10 -5.13
N ASP A 208 7.16 0.12 -6.03
CA ASP A 208 6.51 0.29 -7.33
C ASP A 208 5.43 -0.78 -7.58
N SER A 209 4.38 -0.42 -8.33
CA SER A 209 3.35 -1.37 -8.79
C SER A 209 2.69 -2.13 -7.63
N ILE A 210 2.32 -1.40 -6.57
CA ILE A 210 1.71 -1.95 -5.35
C ILE A 210 0.19 -1.87 -5.45
N THR A 211 -0.52 -2.96 -5.16
CA THR A 211 -2.00 -2.99 -5.14
C THR A 211 -2.53 -3.42 -3.78
N ILE A 212 -3.13 -2.50 -3.03
CA ILE A 212 -3.87 -2.79 -1.79
C ILE A 212 -5.36 -2.81 -2.13
N LYS A 213 -6.09 -3.87 -1.81
CA LYS A 213 -7.53 -3.96 -2.13
C LYS A 213 -8.37 -4.73 -1.11
N GLY A 214 -9.60 -4.27 -0.90
CA GLY A 214 -10.52 -4.87 0.06
C GLY A 214 -10.03 -4.78 1.51
N ALA A 215 -9.22 -3.77 1.82
CA ALA A 215 -8.66 -3.57 3.16
C ALA A 215 -9.75 -3.15 4.14
N VAL A 216 -9.69 -3.67 5.36
CA VAL A 216 -10.44 -3.17 6.52
C VAL A 216 -9.42 -2.68 7.55
N CYS A 217 -9.48 -1.41 7.90
CA CYS A 217 -8.57 -0.76 8.83
C CYS A 217 -9.39 -0.02 9.90
N LYS A 218 -9.17 -0.37 11.16
CA LYS A 218 -9.66 0.40 12.30
C LYS A 218 -8.47 0.73 13.19
N ASN A 219 -8.12 2.00 13.33
CA ASN A 219 -6.88 2.41 13.97
C ASN A 219 -6.92 3.87 14.46
N GLN A 220 -5.78 4.36 14.97
CA GLN A 220 -5.60 5.68 15.56
C GLN A 220 -4.59 6.56 14.77
N ASP A 221 -4.22 6.16 13.55
CA ASP A 221 -3.37 6.96 12.66
C ASP A 221 -3.74 6.71 11.18
N ASP A 222 -2.85 6.95 10.21
CA ASP A 222 -3.21 6.83 8.80
C ASP A 222 -3.70 5.42 8.42
N CYS A 223 -4.80 5.37 7.66
CA CYS A 223 -5.26 4.13 7.03
C CYS A 223 -4.26 3.71 5.93
N LEU A 224 -3.70 4.69 5.23
CA LEU A 224 -2.66 4.54 4.23
C LEU A 224 -1.76 5.78 4.30
N ALA A 225 -0.44 5.59 4.33
CA ALA A 225 0.56 6.66 4.25
C ALA A 225 1.58 6.35 3.14
N ILE A 226 1.44 7.00 1.98
CA ILE A 226 2.39 6.84 0.87
C ILE A 226 3.51 7.89 1.00
N ASN A 227 4.59 7.51 1.68
CA ASN A 227 5.76 8.36 1.91
C ASN A 227 6.60 8.54 0.62
N SER A 228 6.72 7.49 -0.18
CA SER A 228 7.33 7.50 -1.52
C SER A 228 6.97 6.24 -2.31
N GLY A 229 7.08 6.30 -3.65
CA GLY A 229 6.82 5.18 -4.54
C GLY A 229 6.04 5.55 -5.81
N SER A 230 5.79 4.56 -6.66
CA SER A 230 5.08 4.77 -7.93
C SER A 230 4.10 3.67 -8.29
N ASN A 231 3.11 3.98 -9.13
CA ASN A 231 2.11 3.02 -9.61
C ASN A 231 1.38 2.30 -8.47
N ILE A 232 0.90 3.06 -7.47
CA ILE A 232 0.27 2.50 -6.26
C ILE A 232 -1.26 2.57 -6.41
N ALA A 233 -1.95 1.47 -6.16
CA ALA A 233 -3.41 1.38 -6.15
C ALA A 233 -3.91 1.00 -4.75
N PHE A 234 -4.92 1.73 -4.26
CA PHE A 234 -5.68 1.39 -3.05
C PHE A 234 -7.17 1.39 -3.40
N THR A 235 -7.86 0.25 -3.31
CA THR A 235 -9.25 0.15 -3.82
C THR A 235 -10.18 -0.72 -2.96
N GLY A 236 -11.42 -0.26 -2.76
CA GLY A 236 -12.38 -0.97 -1.90
C GLY A 236 -11.98 -0.99 -0.42
N GLY A 237 -11.24 0.03 0.04
CA GLY A 237 -10.81 0.13 1.43
C GLY A 237 -11.90 0.69 2.34
N GLN A 238 -11.96 0.18 3.56
CA GLN A 238 -12.79 0.68 4.66
C GLN A 238 -11.88 1.13 5.78
N CYS A 239 -11.82 2.44 6.02
CA CYS A 239 -10.98 3.08 7.03
C CYS A 239 -11.86 3.67 8.14
N THR A 240 -11.59 3.35 9.41
CA THR A 240 -12.38 3.85 10.55
C THR A 240 -11.48 4.31 11.70
N GLY A 241 -11.85 5.41 12.37
CA GLY A 241 -11.18 5.93 13.58
C GLY A 241 -9.92 6.77 13.34
N GLY A 242 -9.13 6.42 12.32
CA GLY A 242 -7.77 6.92 12.13
C GLY A 242 -7.65 8.35 11.55
N HIS A 243 -6.57 8.57 10.80
CA HIS A 243 -6.24 9.88 10.20
C HIS A 243 -6.60 9.99 8.70
N GLY A 244 -7.28 9.00 8.13
CA GLY A 244 -7.74 9.01 6.74
C GLY A 244 -6.76 8.36 5.76
N ILE A 245 -6.90 8.69 4.47
CA ILE A 245 -6.08 8.14 3.38
C ILE A 245 -5.08 9.21 2.89
N SER A 246 -3.81 9.03 3.25
CA SER A 246 -2.74 10.03 3.11
C SER A 246 -1.72 9.72 2.01
N ILE A 247 -1.40 10.73 1.20
CA ILE A 247 -0.08 10.85 0.58
C ILE A 247 0.84 11.59 1.57
N GLY A 248 2.02 11.04 1.79
CA GLY A 248 3.08 11.59 2.61
C GLY A 248 3.12 11.10 4.06
N SER A 249 3.94 11.71 4.93
CA SER A 249 4.67 12.95 4.65
C SER A 249 5.76 12.79 3.58
N VAL A 250 5.76 13.62 2.53
CA VAL A 250 6.77 13.56 1.46
C VAL A 250 7.86 14.60 1.70
N GLY A 251 9.13 14.23 1.59
CA GLY A 251 10.29 15.05 1.97
C GLY A 251 11.14 14.39 3.07
N GLY A 252 12.37 14.88 3.30
CA GLY A 252 13.20 14.48 4.44
C GLY A 252 13.72 13.03 4.46
N ARG A 253 13.58 12.27 3.37
CA ARG A 253 14.00 10.85 3.25
C ARG A 253 14.91 10.65 2.03
N ASP A 254 15.47 9.43 1.91
CA ASP A 254 16.31 9.02 0.77
C ASP A 254 15.53 9.03 -0.57
N ASN A 255 14.21 8.81 -0.52
CA ASN A 255 13.31 8.95 -1.66
C ASN A 255 12.07 9.78 -1.26
N ASN A 256 11.88 10.91 -1.95
CA ASN A 256 10.79 11.87 -1.74
C ASN A 256 9.91 12.05 -2.98
N THR A 257 9.76 11.00 -3.81
CA THR A 257 8.90 11.02 -5.00
C THR A 257 7.69 10.12 -4.81
N VAL A 258 6.50 10.67 -5.07
CA VAL A 258 5.24 9.94 -5.22
C VAL A 258 4.69 10.18 -6.63
N ALA A 259 4.47 9.12 -7.41
CA ALA A 259 4.04 9.26 -8.81
C ALA A 259 3.03 8.19 -9.25
N GLY A 260 1.86 8.60 -9.74
CA GLY A 260 0.85 7.67 -10.27
C GLY A 260 0.18 6.84 -9.18
N VAL A 261 -0.67 7.49 -8.38
CA VAL A 261 -1.42 6.85 -7.29
C VAL A 261 -2.91 6.87 -7.61
N ASN A 262 -3.60 5.73 -7.47
CA ASN A 262 -5.04 5.62 -7.65
C ASN A 262 -5.70 5.09 -6.37
N ILE A 263 -6.47 5.93 -5.72
CA ILE A 263 -7.24 5.61 -4.51
C ILE A 263 -8.71 5.62 -4.91
N GLU A 264 -9.34 4.44 -4.95
CA GLU A 264 -10.66 4.26 -5.59
C GLU A 264 -11.68 3.55 -4.69
N ASN A 265 -12.97 3.83 -4.89
CA ASN A 265 -14.10 3.04 -4.34
C ASN A 265 -13.99 2.76 -2.83
N SER A 266 -13.55 3.74 -2.04
CA SER A 266 -13.17 3.55 -0.63
C SER A 266 -13.99 4.42 0.32
N SER A 267 -14.08 4.03 1.59
CA SER A 267 -14.80 4.77 2.64
C SER A 267 -13.87 5.15 3.80
N VAL A 268 -14.12 6.34 4.36
CA VAL A 268 -13.42 6.87 5.54
C VAL A 268 -14.45 7.34 6.57
N GLU A 269 -14.51 6.68 7.71
CA GLU A 269 -15.55 6.86 8.74
C GLU A 269 -14.92 7.24 10.09
N ASP A 270 -15.60 8.10 10.85
CA ASP A 270 -15.24 8.48 12.23
C ASP A 270 -13.74 8.84 12.42
N SER A 271 -13.13 9.45 11.40
CA SER A 271 -11.68 9.69 11.30
C SER A 271 -11.34 11.17 11.46
N THR A 272 -10.08 11.51 11.77
CA THR A 272 -9.62 12.91 11.84
C THR A 272 -9.66 13.62 10.49
N ASN A 273 -9.27 12.95 9.42
CA ASN A 273 -9.33 13.48 8.07
C ASN A 273 -9.98 12.45 7.12
N GLY A 274 -10.57 12.92 6.02
CA GLY A 274 -11.02 12.06 4.92
C GLY A 274 -9.86 11.66 4.02
N ILE A 275 -9.49 12.56 3.10
CA ILE A 275 -8.32 12.40 2.21
C ILE A 275 -7.27 13.48 2.49
N ARG A 276 -5.99 13.12 2.42
CA ARG A 276 -4.90 14.01 2.84
C ARG A 276 -3.67 13.91 1.93
N ILE A 277 -3.00 15.04 1.70
CA ILE A 277 -1.67 15.13 1.08
C ILE A 277 -0.85 16.05 2.00
N LYS A 278 0.26 15.55 2.52
CA LYS A 278 1.15 16.27 3.44
C LYS A 278 2.58 16.25 2.90
N THR A 279 3.18 17.41 2.65
CA THR A 279 4.62 17.52 2.30
C THR A 279 5.37 18.29 3.39
N ILE A 280 6.60 17.86 3.67
CA ILE A 280 7.39 18.42 4.77
C ILE A 280 7.88 19.83 4.41
N SER A 281 7.73 20.77 5.35
CA SER A 281 8.16 22.16 5.15
C SER A 281 9.68 22.26 4.96
N GLY A 282 10.12 22.94 3.90
CA GLY A 282 11.53 23.18 3.59
C GLY A 282 12.27 22.01 2.94
N GLU A 283 11.59 20.91 2.65
CA GLU A 283 12.16 19.70 2.03
C GLU A 283 11.96 19.66 0.51
N GLU A 284 12.72 18.78 -0.16
CA GLU A 284 12.73 18.62 -1.63
C GLU A 284 12.13 17.28 -2.06
N GLY A 285 11.29 17.28 -3.10
CA GLY A 285 10.62 16.07 -3.59
C GLY A 285 9.63 16.32 -4.74
N SER A 286 8.70 15.40 -4.96
CA SER A 286 7.55 15.62 -5.85
C SER A 286 6.37 14.70 -5.54
N VAL A 287 5.15 15.21 -5.76
CA VAL A 287 3.90 14.45 -5.72
C VAL A 287 3.18 14.69 -7.04
N SER A 288 2.93 13.64 -7.82
CA SER A 288 2.33 13.78 -9.16
C SER A 288 1.40 12.64 -9.56
N GLY A 289 0.37 12.94 -10.35
CA GLY A 289 -0.55 11.93 -10.89
C GLY A 289 -1.33 11.20 -9.80
N ILE A 290 -1.98 11.96 -8.91
CA ILE A 290 -2.74 11.42 -7.77
C ILE A 290 -4.22 11.46 -8.09
N THR A 291 -4.88 10.32 -8.12
CA THR A 291 -6.34 10.22 -8.31
C THR A 291 -7.00 9.69 -7.04
N TYR A 292 -7.95 10.45 -6.50
CA TYR A 292 -8.95 9.95 -5.56
C TYR A 292 -10.30 9.86 -6.28
N LYS A 293 -10.91 8.68 -6.30
CA LYS A 293 -12.11 8.42 -7.08
C LYS A 293 -13.15 7.61 -6.33
N ASP A 294 -14.42 8.00 -6.43
CA ASP A 294 -15.55 7.32 -5.77
C ASP A 294 -15.26 7.09 -4.27
N VAL A 295 -14.69 8.10 -3.61
CA VAL A 295 -14.33 8.07 -2.19
C VAL A 295 -15.45 8.70 -1.38
N THR A 296 -15.91 7.97 -0.36
CA THR A 296 -16.98 8.41 0.54
C THR A 296 -16.44 8.69 1.94
N MET A 297 -16.99 9.68 2.64
CA MET A 297 -16.59 9.97 4.03
C MET A 297 -17.75 10.37 4.95
N SER A 298 -17.66 10.00 6.22
CA SER A 298 -18.63 10.41 7.25
C SER A 298 -17.98 10.51 8.63
N GLY A 299 -18.56 11.30 9.53
CA GLY A 299 -18.04 11.46 10.89
C GLY A 299 -16.65 12.12 10.97
N ILE A 300 -16.19 12.77 9.90
CA ILE A 300 -14.83 13.33 9.85
C ILE A 300 -14.69 14.53 10.80
N THR A 301 -13.72 14.46 11.72
CA THR A 301 -13.66 15.34 12.89
C THR A 301 -12.77 16.58 12.75
N LYS A 302 -11.93 16.69 11.72
CA LYS A 302 -11.16 17.91 11.43
C LYS A 302 -11.19 18.38 9.98
N TYR A 303 -10.84 17.52 9.02
CA TYR A 303 -10.70 17.94 7.62
C TYR A 303 -11.24 16.90 6.64
N GLY A 304 -12.31 17.23 5.88
CA GLY A 304 -12.80 16.35 4.82
C GLY A 304 -11.73 16.08 3.75
N ILE A 305 -11.14 17.16 3.24
CA ILE A 305 -10.00 17.15 2.32
C ILE A 305 -8.91 18.06 2.92
N LYS A 306 -7.68 17.56 3.08
CA LYS A 306 -6.55 18.35 3.63
C LYS A 306 -5.28 18.23 2.80
N PHE A 307 -4.96 19.22 1.98
CA PHE A 307 -3.74 19.23 1.15
C PHE A 307 -2.80 20.37 1.63
N GLU A 308 -1.66 20.03 2.23
CA GLU A 308 -0.78 20.98 2.95
C GLU A 308 0.71 20.80 2.61
N GLN A 309 1.42 21.91 2.39
CA GLN A 309 2.87 21.95 2.08
C GLN A 309 3.74 22.56 3.19
N ASP A 310 3.26 22.52 4.43
CA ASP A 310 3.85 23.18 5.61
C ASP A 310 4.08 22.23 6.80
N TYR A 311 4.01 20.91 6.57
CA TYR A 311 3.97 19.87 7.62
C TYR A 311 5.31 19.74 8.37
N GLU A 312 5.29 19.84 9.70
CA GLU A 312 6.45 19.57 10.57
C GLU A 312 6.06 18.59 11.69
N ASN A 313 6.25 17.29 11.43
CA ASN A 313 6.03 16.16 12.35
C ASN A 313 4.86 16.30 13.38
N GLY A 314 3.64 16.54 12.87
CA GLY A 314 2.43 16.66 13.70
C GLY A 314 2.06 18.08 14.14
N SER A 315 2.89 19.08 13.87
CA SER A 315 2.58 20.51 14.04
C SER A 315 2.82 21.26 12.72
N PRO A 316 1.78 21.47 11.89
CA PRO A 316 1.90 22.31 10.69
C PRO A 316 2.39 23.72 11.04
N THR A 317 3.28 24.27 10.23
CA THR A 317 3.94 25.57 10.51
C THR A 317 3.08 26.79 10.19
N GLY A 318 2.00 26.61 9.43
CA GLY A 318 1.14 27.69 8.91
C GLY A 318 1.80 28.50 7.79
N THR A 319 2.84 27.98 7.14
CA THR A 319 3.52 28.65 6.01
C THR A 319 4.04 27.59 5.03
N PRO A 320 3.43 27.45 3.83
CA PRO A 320 3.80 26.41 2.89
C PRO A 320 5.12 26.73 2.18
N THR A 321 5.80 25.68 1.71
CA THR A 321 7.06 25.77 0.95
C THR A 321 6.97 25.04 -0.38
N ASP A 322 7.79 25.45 -1.36
CA ASP A 322 7.67 25.07 -2.78
C ASP A 322 8.55 23.89 -3.23
N GLY A 323 9.41 23.35 -2.35
CA GLY A 323 10.37 22.28 -2.67
C GLY A 323 9.77 20.90 -2.97
N VAL A 324 8.49 20.66 -2.64
CA VAL A 324 7.76 19.43 -2.98
C VAL A 324 6.50 19.75 -3.81
N PRO A 325 6.60 20.01 -5.12
CA PRO A 325 5.45 20.34 -5.95
C PRO A 325 4.38 19.24 -5.96
N ILE A 326 3.10 19.64 -5.90
CA ILE A 326 1.93 18.76 -5.96
C ILE A 326 1.17 19.01 -7.27
N THR A 327 1.36 18.16 -8.26
CA THR A 327 0.82 18.34 -9.63
C THR A 327 -0.08 17.19 -10.08
N ASP A 328 -0.94 17.43 -11.07
CA ASP A 328 -1.80 16.40 -11.68
C ASP A 328 -2.62 15.62 -10.62
N VAL A 329 -3.43 16.36 -9.85
CA VAL A 329 -4.31 15.79 -8.81
C VAL A 329 -5.75 15.78 -9.30
N THR A 330 -6.33 14.59 -9.42
CA THR A 330 -7.72 14.37 -9.81
C THR A 330 -8.56 13.94 -8.61
N LEU A 331 -9.66 14.65 -8.35
CA LEU A 331 -10.73 14.18 -7.46
C LEU A 331 -11.97 13.92 -8.31
N ASP A 332 -12.48 12.69 -8.34
CA ASP A 332 -13.68 12.32 -9.12
C ASP A 332 -14.70 11.59 -8.25
N GLY A 333 -15.77 12.26 -7.83
CA GLY A 333 -16.80 11.66 -6.97
C GLY A 333 -16.41 11.53 -5.49
N VAL A 334 -15.65 12.49 -4.95
CA VAL A 334 -15.27 12.53 -3.52
C VAL A 334 -16.39 13.21 -2.73
N THR A 335 -17.16 12.44 -1.95
CA THR A 335 -18.41 12.92 -1.33
C THR A 335 -18.53 12.55 0.14
N GLY A 336 -19.27 13.32 0.94
CA GLY A 336 -19.50 12.94 2.32
C GLY A 336 -19.95 14.04 3.29
N SER A 337 -19.67 13.80 4.56
CA SER A 337 -19.96 14.72 5.66
C SER A 337 -18.84 14.81 6.69
N VAL A 338 -18.63 16.02 7.21
CA VAL A 338 -17.75 16.33 8.34
C VAL A 338 -18.59 16.77 9.55
N THR A 339 -18.03 16.74 10.76
CA THR A 339 -18.70 17.21 11.98
C THR A 339 -18.83 18.74 12.04
N ASP A 340 -19.68 19.27 12.91
CA ASP A 340 -19.97 20.71 13.00
C ASP A 340 -18.72 21.60 13.21
N ASP A 341 -17.73 21.14 13.99
CA ASP A 341 -16.47 21.88 14.27
C ASP A 341 -15.34 21.58 13.25
N ALA A 342 -15.61 20.89 12.15
CA ALA A 342 -14.62 20.47 11.15
C ALA A 342 -14.68 21.30 9.87
N GLU A 343 -13.55 21.43 9.18
CA GLU A 343 -13.44 22.10 7.88
C GLU A 343 -13.70 21.11 6.74
N ARG A 344 -14.53 21.50 5.76
CA ARG A 344 -14.85 20.64 4.62
C ARG A 344 -13.64 20.40 3.70
N VAL A 345 -12.89 21.47 3.42
CA VAL A 345 -11.70 21.46 2.55
C VAL A 345 -10.70 22.47 3.10
N TYR A 346 -9.44 22.06 3.24
CA TYR A 346 -8.29 22.88 3.57
C TYR A 346 -7.17 22.65 2.56
N ILE A 347 -6.68 23.72 1.94
CA ILE A 347 -5.61 23.69 0.93
C ILE A 347 -4.61 24.79 1.29
N LEU A 348 -3.38 24.39 1.64
CA LEU A 348 -2.29 25.32 1.95
C LEU A 348 -1.08 24.99 1.04
N CYS A 349 -1.01 25.68 -0.09
CA CYS A 349 -0.11 25.42 -1.20
C CYS A 349 0.84 26.59 -1.49
N ALA A 350 2.11 26.28 -1.75
CA ALA A 350 3.10 27.17 -2.36
C ALA A 350 3.45 26.75 -3.80
N ALA A 351 3.35 25.46 -4.12
CA ALA A 351 3.65 24.89 -5.43
C ALA A 351 2.67 23.76 -5.79
N CYS A 352 1.48 24.14 -6.25
CA CYS A 352 0.42 23.21 -6.66
C CYS A 352 -0.13 23.62 -8.04
N SER A 353 -0.33 22.68 -8.97
CA SER A 353 -0.83 22.97 -10.33
C SER A 353 -1.55 21.79 -10.98
N ASP A 354 -2.33 22.06 -12.03
CA ASP A 354 -2.95 21.05 -12.89
C ASP A 354 -3.92 20.11 -12.15
N TRP A 355 -4.78 20.67 -11.28
CA TRP A 355 -5.78 19.88 -10.55
C TRP A 355 -7.10 19.81 -11.31
N THR A 356 -7.80 18.68 -11.21
CA THR A 356 -9.10 18.44 -11.86
C THR A 356 -10.08 17.86 -10.84
N TRP A 357 -11.02 18.67 -10.34
CA TRP A 357 -12.03 18.20 -9.40
C TRP A 357 -13.42 18.10 -10.06
N SER A 358 -14.03 16.92 -10.01
CA SER A 358 -15.39 16.63 -10.47
C SER A 358 -16.19 15.87 -9.42
N GLY A 359 -17.45 16.23 -9.22
CA GLY A 359 -18.32 15.52 -8.28
C GLY A 359 -17.85 15.57 -6.81
N VAL A 360 -17.09 16.59 -6.42
CA VAL A 360 -16.69 16.81 -5.03
C VAL A 360 -17.84 17.49 -4.27
N ASP A 361 -18.37 16.82 -3.25
CA ASP A 361 -19.50 17.31 -2.43
C ASP A 361 -19.33 16.89 -0.96
N ILE A 362 -18.65 17.73 -0.19
CA ILE A 362 -18.48 17.57 1.26
C ILE A 362 -19.45 18.51 1.97
N THR A 363 -20.20 17.96 2.93
CA THR A 363 -21.27 18.64 3.66
C THR A 363 -21.03 18.65 5.18
N GLY A 364 -21.83 19.42 5.93
CA GLY A 364 -21.56 19.67 7.36
C GLY A 364 -20.40 20.63 7.57
N GLY A 365 -20.04 20.89 8.82
CA GLY A 365 -18.89 21.73 9.19
C GLY A 365 -18.88 23.13 8.59
N GLU A 366 -17.66 23.67 8.46
CA GLU A 366 -17.41 25.04 7.99
C GLU A 366 -16.65 25.07 6.64
N ALA A 367 -16.59 26.25 6.03
CA ALA A 367 -15.62 26.53 4.96
C ALA A 367 -14.32 27.00 5.62
N SER A 368 -13.17 26.63 5.06
CA SER A 368 -11.91 27.20 5.52
C SER A 368 -11.73 28.62 5.00
N ASP A 369 -11.44 29.57 5.90
CA ASP A 369 -11.02 30.93 5.55
C ASP A 369 -9.48 31.02 5.34
N ASP A 370 -8.73 29.97 5.70
CA ASP A 370 -7.26 29.94 5.75
C ASP A 370 -6.60 29.19 4.55
N CYS A 371 -7.36 28.96 3.47
CA CYS A 371 -6.81 28.33 2.25
C CYS A 371 -5.90 29.29 1.46
N GLU A 372 -4.67 28.86 1.13
CA GLU A 372 -3.71 29.60 0.31
C GLU A 372 -3.22 28.78 -0.90
N GLY A 373 -2.95 29.45 -2.02
CA GLY A 373 -2.35 28.83 -3.21
C GLY A 373 -3.22 27.79 -3.93
N VAL A 374 -4.54 27.81 -3.72
CA VAL A 374 -5.52 26.91 -4.37
C VAL A 374 -5.36 26.94 -5.90
N PRO A 375 -5.08 25.80 -6.56
CA PRO A 375 -4.92 25.75 -8.01
C PRO A 375 -6.22 25.98 -8.79
N ASP A 376 -6.07 26.40 -10.05
CA ASP A 376 -7.15 26.36 -11.04
C ASP A 376 -7.73 24.93 -11.11
N GLY A 377 -9.05 24.79 -10.96
CA GLY A 377 -9.75 23.51 -11.00
C GLY A 377 -10.11 22.91 -9.64
N ALA A 378 -9.74 23.55 -8.53
CA ALA A 378 -10.10 23.18 -7.16
C ALA A 378 -10.77 24.33 -6.38
N SER A 379 -11.32 24.04 -5.20
CA SER A 379 -11.93 25.05 -4.32
C SER A 379 -12.02 24.58 -2.87
N CYS A 380 -11.82 25.52 -1.94
CA CYS A 380 -12.45 25.53 -0.63
C CYS A 380 -13.80 26.27 -0.76
#